data_AF-A0A1B4FE92-F1
#
_entry.id   AF-A0A1B4FE92-F1
#
_cell.length_a   1.000
_cell.length_b   1.000
_cell.length_c   1.000
_cell.angle_alpha   90.00
_cell.angle_beta   90.00
_cell.angle_gamma   90.00
#
_symmetry.space_group_name_H-M   'P 1'
#
loop_
_entity.id
_entity.type
_entity.pdbx_description
1 polymer ?
#
loop_
_entity_poly.entity_id
_entity_poly.type
_entity_poly.pdbx_seq_one_letter_code
_entity_poly.pdbx_strand_id
1 'polypeptide(L)'
;MTEAKCDNMLTTKDMGCHISTFVGKARSGLYPHSGAGGVKSLLTIEAFSFLCKLWPHAARAWLNRLGAVGAAQVQDIVATFPDEILSPVRRKFLVEFLMLNQERLLALEPGKQ
;
A
#
# COMPACT_ATOMS: atom_id res chain seq x y z
N MET A 1 11.93 7.59 7.21
CA MET A 1 10.77 7.89 8.08
C MET A 1 11.22 7.76 9.52
N THR A 2 10.92 8.70 10.41
CA THR A 2 11.28 8.60 11.84
C THR A 2 10.20 7.88 12.64
N GLU A 3 10.55 7.35 13.83
CA GLU A 3 9.58 6.69 14.72
C GLU A 3 8.49 7.63 15.21
N ALA A 4 8.87 8.84 15.67
CA ALA A 4 7.91 9.86 16.08
C ALA A 4 6.91 10.20 14.97
N LYS A 5 7.35 10.18 13.70
CA LYS A 5 6.44 10.39 12.56
C LYS A 5 5.50 9.20 12.35
N CYS A 6 5.99 7.96 12.50
CA CYS A 6 5.14 6.78 12.47
C CYS A 6 4.08 6.83 13.58
N ASP A 7 4.50 7.12 14.81
CA ASP A 7 3.60 7.21 15.97
C ASP A 7 2.53 8.29 15.79
N ASN A 8 2.94 9.49 15.35
CA ASN A 8 2.01 10.58 15.08
C ASN A 8 1.01 10.22 13.97
N MET A 9 1.44 9.58 12.87
CA MET A 9 0.52 9.16 11.81
C MET A 9 -0.47 8.07 12.25
N LEU A 10 -0.11 7.25 13.24
CA LEU A 10 -0.97 6.19 13.80
C LEU A 10 -1.99 6.74 14.81
N THR A 11 -1.69 7.84 15.50
CA THR A 11 -2.46 8.30 16.67
C THR A 11 -3.15 9.65 16.46
N THR A 12 -2.76 10.40 15.43
CA THR A 12 -3.31 11.73 15.16
C THR A 12 -4.81 11.69 14.85
N LYS A 13 -5.52 12.71 15.33
CA LYS A 13 -6.92 12.98 14.96
C LYS A 13 -7.06 13.78 13.67
N ASP A 14 -5.97 14.42 13.22
CA ASP A 14 -5.95 15.12 11.93
C ASP A 14 -5.81 14.11 10.80
N MET A 15 -6.93 13.85 10.12
CA MET A 15 -6.98 12.91 9.00
C MET A 15 -6.05 13.29 7.85
N GLY A 16 -5.70 14.57 7.66
CA GLY A 16 -4.73 15.01 6.67
C GLY A 16 -3.31 14.52 6.95
N CYS A 17 -3.00 14.27 8.23
CA CYS A 17 -1.73 13.73 8.72
C CYS A 17 -1.80 12.26 9.10
N HIS A 18 -2.97 11.62 9.06
CA HIS A 18 -3.16 10.21 9.42
C HIS A 18 -2.54 9.27 8.37
N ILE A 19 -2.17 8.06 8.79
CA ILE A 19 -1.54 7.06 7.94
C ILE A 19 -2.39 6.71 6.69
N SER A 20 -3.72 6.75 6.79
CA SER A 20 -4.60 6.54 5.63
C SER A 20 -4.38 7.55 4.50
N THR A 21 -4.18 8.83 4.83
CA THR A 21 -3.83 9.87 3.85
C THR A 21 -2.42 9.68 3.31
N PHE A 22 -1.49 9.24 4.16
CA PHE A 22 -0.12 8.94 3.75
C PHE A 22 -0.07 7.78 2.74
N VAL A 23 -0.76 6.69 3.03
CA VAL A 23 -0.94 5.51 2.15
C VAL A 23 -1.51 5.94 0.79
N GLY A 24 -2.44 6.90 0.79
CA GLY A 24 -2.98 7.58 -0.39
C GLY A 24 -1.94 7.97 -1.45
N LYS A 25 -0.76 8.39 -0.99
CA LYS A 25 0.33 8.97 -1.79
C LYS A 25 1.45 7.96 -2.10
N ALA A 26 1.29 6.69 -1.73
CA ALA A 26 2.26 5.65 -2.01
C ALA A 26 2.48 5.47 -3.52
N ARG A 27 3.75 5.54 -3.94
CA ARG A 27 4.15 5.34 -5.33
C ARG A 27 4.62 3.92 -5.57
N SER A 28 4.30 3.39 -6.75
CA SER A 28 4.85 2.17 -7.30
C SER A 28 6.25 2.41 -7.88
N GLY A 29 6.93 1.31 -8.22
CA GLY A 29 8.14 1.34 -9.04
C GLY A 29 7.88 1.36 -10.55
N LEU A 30 6.63 1.57 -11.00
CA LEU A 30 6.29 1.61 -12.42
C LEU A 30 6.37 3.04 -12.95
N TYR A 31 7.18 3.22 -13.98
CA TYR A 31 7.43 4.50 -14.64
C TYR A 31 6.79 4.45 -16.04
N PRO A 32 5.70 5.18 -16.28
CA PRO A 32 5.08 5.20 -17.59
C PRO A 32 6.05 5.87 -18.57
N HIS A 33 6.23 5.32 -19.77
CA HIS A 33 7.11 5.93 -20.75
C HIS A 33 6.49 7.27 -21.21
N SER A 34 6.90 8.38 -20.62
CA SER A 34 6.54 9.73 -21.07
C SER A 34 7.70 10.32 -21.86
N GLY A 35 7.40 11.05 -22.95
CA GLY A 35 8.38 11.78 -23.75
C GLY A 35 9.14 12.86 -22.96
N ALA A 36 9.74 13.84 -23.65
CA ALA A 36 10.66 14.85 -23.09
C ALA A 36 10.15 15.60 -21.83
N GLY A 37 10.35 14.99 -20.67
CA GLY A 37 9.92 15.46 -19.35
C GLY A 37 10.07 14.33 -18.33
N GLY A 38 10.63 14.65 -17.15
CA GLY A 38 10.97 13.64 -16.14
C GLY A 38 9.79 12.73 -15.76
N VAL A 39 9.96 11.42 -15.98
CA VAL A 39 8.93 10.42 -15.72
C VAL A 39 8.68 10.29 -14.22
N LYS A 40 7.47 10.61 -13.75
CA LYS A 40 7.04 10.32 -12.38
C LYS A 40 6.50 8.89 -12.31
N SER A 41 6.87 8.13 -11.27
CA SER A 41 6.28 6.81 -11.07
C SER A 41 4.80 6.90 -10.69
N LEU A 42 4.02 5.94 -11.16
CA LEU A 42 2.59 5.84 -10.87
C LEU A 42 2.34 5.59 -9.39
N LEU A 43 1.24 6.11 -8.84
CA LEU A 43 0.73 5.66 -7.55
C LEU A 43 0.38 4.17 -7.59
N THR A 44 0.39 3.50 -6.44
CA THR A 44 0.04 2.06 -6.36
C THR A 44 -1.31 1.76 -7.01
N ILE A 45 -2.32 2.60 -6.75
CA ILE A 45 -3.67 2.45 -7.31
C ILE A 45 -3.70 2.75 -8.81
N GLU A 46 -2.95 3.74 -9.29
CA GLU A 46 -2.85 4.06 -10.72
C GLU A 46 -2.19 2.91 -11.50
N ALA A 47 -1.07 2.40 -10.98
CA ALA A 47 -0.35 1.26 -11.52
C ALA A 47 -1.26 0.02 -11.62
N PHE A 48 -1.97 -0.32 -10.55
CA PHE A 48 -2.85 -1.48 -10.55
C PHE A 48 -4.07 -1.28 -11.47
N SER A 49 -4.65 -0.08 -11.49
CA SER A 49 -5.78 0.25 -12.37
C SER A 49 -5.40 0.15 -13.85
N PHE A 50 -4.17 0.56 -14.20
CA PHE A 50 -3.65 0.39 -15.56
C PHE A 50 -3.54 -1.10 -15.94
N LEU A 51 -3.01 -1.93 -15.04
CA LEU A 51 -2.92 -3.38 -15.26
C LEU A 51 -4.30 -4.05 -15.36
N CYS A 52 -5.28 -3.59 -14.58
CA CYS A 52 -6.67 -4.09 -14.66
C CYS A 52 -7.27 -3.89 -16.06
N LYS A 53 -6.97 -2.77 -16.71
CA LYS A 53 -7.46 -2.46 -18.06
C LYS A 53 -6.81 -3.34 -19.13
N LEU A 54 -5.52 -3.64 -18.98
CA LEU A 54 -4.80 -4.48 -19.93
C LEU A 54 -5.14 -5.97 -19.77
N TRP A 55 -5.23 -6.45 -18.53
CA TRP A 55 -5.33 -7.88 -18.22
C TRP A 55 -6.36 -8.14 -17.10
N PRO A 56 -7.67 -7.99 -17.38
CA PRO A 56 -8.71 -8.05 -16.34
C PRO A 56 -8.78 -9.41 -15.62
N HIS A 57 -8.56 -10.51 -16.33
CA HIS A 57 -8.53 -11.85 -15.71
C HIS A 57 -7.33 -12.03 -14.77
N ALA A 58 -6.15 -11.54 -15.16
CA ALA A 58 -4.96 -11.59 -14.32
C ALA A 58 -5.11 -10.70 -13.08
N ALA A 59 -5.67 -9.49 -13.26
CA ALA A 59 -5.96 -8.60 -12.15
C ALA A 59 -6.95 -9.21 -11.15
N ARG A 60 -8.02 -9.85 -11.64
CA ARG A 60 -8.96 -10.58 -10.77
C ARG A 60 -8.27 -11.71 -10.00
N ALA A 61 -7.46 -12.52 -10.66
CA ALA A 61 -6.70 -13.59 -10.01
C ALA A 61 -5.74 -13.03 -8.94
N TRP A 62 -5.12 -11.88 -9.21
CA TRP A 62 -4.24 -11.21 -8.28
C TRP A 62 -4.99 -10.66 -7.06
N LEU A 63 -6.14 -9.99 -7.26
CA LEU A 63 -6.98 -9.53 -6.15
C LEU A 63 -7.49 -10.69 -5.29
N ASN A 64 -7.85 -11.82 -5.89
CA ASN A 64 -8.26 -13.01 -5.14
C ASN A 64 -7.13 -13.52 -4.24
N ARG A 65 -5.88 -13.53 -4.74
CA ARG A 65 -4.71 -13.89 -3.93
C ARG A 65 -4.43 -12.86 -2.85
N LEU A 66 -4.51 -11.57 -3.19
CA LEU A 66 -4.33 -10.48 -2.25
C LEU A 66 -5.36 -10.55 -1.11
N GLY A 67 -6.63 -10.83 -1.42
CA GLY A 67 -7.70 -10.97 -0.43
C GLY A 67 -7.56 -12.19 0.47
N ALA A 68 -6.79 -13.20 0.07
CA ALA A 68 -6.45 -14.34 0.92
C ALA A 68 -5.34 -14.02 1.94
N VAL A 69 -4.62 -12.91 1.78
CA VAL A 69 -3.59 -12.47 2.74
C VAL A 69 -4.28 -11.81 3.93
N GLY A 70 -4.37 -12.53 5.05
CA GLY A 70 -5.02 -12.04 6.27
C GLY A 70 -4.10 -11.16 7.13
N ALA A 71 -4.71 -10.35 8.00
CA ALA A 71 -3.99 -9.50 8.96
C ALA A 71 -3.06 -10.30 9.88
N ALA A 72 -3.47 -11.50 10.32
CA ALA A 72 -2.63 -12.38 11.14
C ALA A 72 -1.35 -12.79 10.41
N GLN A 73 -1.46 -13.19 9.14
CA GLN A 73 -0.29 -13.57 8.33
C GLN A 73 0.68 -12.39 8.16
N VAL A 74 0.15 -11.18 7.93
CA VAL A 74 0.98 -9.97 7.85
C VAL A 74 1.67 -9.69 9.18
N GLN A 75 0.94 -9.77 10.29
CA GLN A 75 1.48 -9.57 11.63
C GLN A 75 2.58 -10.59 11.96
N ASP A 76 2.37 -11.87 11.65
CA ASP A 76 3.35 -12.94 11.90
C ASP A 76 4.63 -12.72 11.12
N ILE A 77 4.55 -12.41 9.83
CA ILE A 77 5.72 -12.09 9.00
C ILE A 77 6.43 -10.86 9.56
N VAL A 78 5.67 -9.81 9.83
CA VAL A 78 6.22 -8.56 10.32
C VAL A 78 6.81 -8.74 11.72
N ALA A 79 6.35 -9.68 12.54
CA ALA A 79 6.91 -10.01 13.85
C ALA A 79 8.29 -10.68 13.78
N THR A 80 8.65 -11.31 12.65
CA THR A 80 9.96 -11.98 12.50
C THR A 80 11.15 -11.02 12.45
N PHE A 81 10.93 -9.73 12.16
CA PHE A 81 12.01 -8.74 12.14
C PHE A 81 12.54 -8.47 13.56
N PRO A 82 13.86 -8.49 13.78
CA PRO A 82 14.47 -8.04 15.03
C PRO A 82 14.16 -6.57 15.34
N ASP A 83 14.08 -6.21 16.63
CA ASP A 83 13.72 -4.86 17.06
C ASP A 83 14.77 -3.80 16.65
N GLU A 84 16.03 -4.22 16.43
CA GLU A 84 17.11 -3.35 15.92
C GLU A 84 16.84 -2.89 14.47
N ILE A 85 16.08 -3.69 13.71
CA ILE A 85 15.70 -3.38 12.32
C ILE A 85 14.33 -2.69 12.30
N LEU A 86 13.39 -3.19 13.10
CA LEU A 86 12.00 -2.74 13.09
C LEU A 86 11.44 -2.63 14.50
N SER A 87 11.54 -1.43 15.07
CA SER A 87 11.01 -1.14 16.40
C SER A 87 9.50 -1.38 16.52
N PRO A 88 8.97 -1.54 17.74
CA PRO A 88 7.55 -1.83 17.96
C PRO A 88 6.58 -0.85 17.29
N VAL A 89 6.90 0.46 17.29
CA VAL A 89 6.04 1.47 16.66
C VAL A 89 6.07 1.40 15.14
N ARG A 90 7.25 1.16 14.54
CA ARG A 90 7.37 0.97 13.09
C ARG A 90 6.74 -0.34 12.63
N ARG A 91 6.74 -1.36 13.49
CA ARG A 91 6.05 -2.63 13.28
C ARG A 91 4.54 -2.43 13.12
N LYS A 92 3.91 -1.73 14.08
CA LYS A 92 2.49 -1.34 13.99
C LYS A 92 2.22 -0.51 12.74
N PHE A 93 3.08 0.47 12.47
CA PHE A 93 2.97 1.31 11.27
C PHE A 93 3.02 0.48 9.98
N LEU A 94 3.94 -0.47 9.86
CA LEU A 94 4.09 -1.31 8.67
C LEU A 94 2.87 -2.20 8.45
N VAL A 95 2.36 -2.85 9.51
CA VAL A 95 1.14 -3.66 9.43
C VAL A 95 -0.03 -2.80 8.94
N GLU A 96 -0.28 -1.67 9.58
CA GLU A 96 -1.38 -0.75 9.22
C GLU A 96 -1.22 -0.22 7.79
N PHE A 97 -0.01 0.16 7.39
CA PHE A 97 0.30 0.63 6.04
C PHE A 97 -0.03 -0.43 4.97
N LEU A 98 0.34 -1.69 5.22
CA LEU A 98 0.08 -2.80 4.30
C LEU A 98 -1.42 -3.10 4.22
N MET A 99 -2.13 -3.06 5.35
CA MET A 99 -3.57 -3.35 5.39
C MET A 99 -4.39 -2.27 4.70
N LEU A 100 -4.11 -1.00 4.94
CA LEU A 100 -4.76 0.10 4.23
C LEU A 100 -4.49 0.08 2.72
N ASN A 101 -3.30 -0.32 2.28
CA ASN A 101 -3.03 -0.50 0.85
C ASN A 101 -3.81 -1.69 0.27
N GLN A 102 -3.89 -2.79 1.00
CA GLN A 102 -4.66 -3.96 0.60
C GLN A 102 -6.14 -3.61 0.41
N GLU A 103 -6.77 -2.98 1.40
CA GLU A 103 -8.17 -2.56 1.34
C GLU A 103 -8.44 -1.68 0.12
N ARG A 104 -7.58 -0.69 -0.12
CA ARG A 104 -7.69 0.20 -1.27
C ARG A 104 -7.58 -0.53 -2.60
N LEU A 105 -6.71 -1.53 -2.70
CA LEU A 105 -6.56 -2.34 -3.91
C LEU A 105 -7.77 -3.26 -4.12
N LEU A 106 -8.26 -3.89 -3.05
CA LEU A 106 -9.44 -4.77 -3.10
C LEU A 106 -10.74 -4.01 -3.43
N ALA A 107 -10.83 -2.73 -3.07
CA ALA A 107 -11.94 -1.86 -3.44
C ALA A 107 -11.99 -1.51 -4.94
N LEU A 108 -10.91 -1.75 -5.69
CA LEU A 108 -10.90 -1.59 -7.15
C LEU A 108 -11.57 -2.81 -7.79
N GLU A 109 -12.89 -2.83 -7.95
CA GLU A 109 -13.57 -3.93 -8.66
C GLU A 109 -13.12 -4.00 -10.15
N PRO A 110 -12.43 -5.07 -10.60
CA PRO A 110 -12.12 -5.26 -12.01
C PRO A 110 -13.40 -5.52 -12.82
N GLY A 111 -13.74 -4.61 -13.74
CA GLY A 111 -14.83 -4.81 -14.72
C GLY A 111 -16.10 -3.97 -14.52
N LYS A 112 -16.08 -2.93 -13.66
CA LYS A 112 -17.15 -1.91 -13.56
C LYS A 112 -16.78 -0.54 -14.18
N GLN A 113 -15.79 -0.51 -15.09
CA GLN A 113 -15.39 0.70 -15.80
C GLN A 113 -15.76 0.63 -17.27
#